data_AF-A0A3B9HE97-F1
#
_entry.id   AF-A0A3B9HE97-F1
#
_cell.length_a   1.000
_cell.length_b   1.000
_cell.length_c   1.000
_cell.angle_alpha   90.00
_cell.angle_beta   90.00
_cell.angle_gamma   90.00
#
_symmetry.space_group_name_H-M   'P 1'
#
loop_
_entity.id
_entity.type
_entity.pdbx_description
1 polymer ?
#
loop_
_entity_poly.entity_id
_entity_poly.type
_entity_poly.pdbx_seq_one_letter_code
_entity_poly.pdbx_strand_id
1 'polypeptide(L)' 'MPKEMSESEALESSVRFSERYVERGPYEFFPEKEVVQEVQRGLADNHRLEGYRYCP' A
#
# COMPACT_ATOMS: atom_id res chain seq x y z
N MET A 1 10.23 -3.08 13.46
CA MET A 1 10.18 -1.75 14.11
C MET A 1 9.44 -0.83 13.18
N PRO A 2 8.46 -0.05 13.66
CA PRO A 2 7.88 1.04 12.89
C PRO A 2 9.02 1.90 12.34
N LYS A 3 9.09 2.06 11.02
CA LYS A 3 10.00 3.05 10.45
C LYS A 3 9.38 4.41 10.70
N GLU A 4 10.19 5.39 11.10
CA GLU A 4 9.76 6.79 11.00
C GLU A 4 9.50 7.07 9.51
N MET A 5 8.23 7.08 9.14
CA MET A 5 7.74 7.38 7.81
C MET A 5 6.64 8.41 7.97
N SER A 6 6.71 9.48 7.19
CA SER A 6 5.57 10.37 7.01
C SER A 6 4.42 9.63 6.32
N GLU A 7 3.21 10.15 6.46
CA GLU A 7 2.03 9.61 5.80
C GLU A 7 2.20 9.54 4.27
N SER A 8 2.77 10.58 3.66
CA SER A 8 3.02 10.62 2.22
C SER A 8 4.05 9.59 1.77
N GLU A 9 5.13 9.38 2.53
CA GLU A 9 6.13 8.36 2.23
C GLU A 9 5.57 6.94 2.37
N ALA A 10 4.73 6.71 3.37
CA ALA A 10 4.07 5.43 3.59
C ALA A 10 3.11 5.12 2.43
N LEU A 11 2.33 6.11 2.00
CA LEU A 11 1.40 6.00 0.87
C LEU A 11 2.15 5.73 -0.44
N GLU A 12 3.18 6.51 -0.76
CA GLU A 12 3.99 6.29 -1.96
C GLU A 12 4.62 4.89 -1.95
N SER A 13 5.12 4.44 -0.79
CA SER A 13 5.66 3.09 -0.63
C SER A 13 4.62 2.00 -0.88
N SER A 14 3.39 2.20 -0.40
CA SER A 14 2.26 1.28 -0.60
C SER A 14 1.82 1.20 -2.07
N VAL A 15 1.71 2.35 -2.74
CA VAL A 15 1.41 2.44 -4.18
C VAL A 15 2.46 1.67 -4.98
N ARG A 16 3.76 2.01 -4.82
CA ARG A 16 4.86 1.33 -5.53
C ARG A 16 4.90 -0.17 -5.24
N PHE A 17 4.55 -0.60 -4.03
CA PHE A 17 4.48 -2.02 -3.68
C PHE A 17 3.40 -2.73 -4.52
N SER A 18 2.20 -2.16 -4.57
CA SER A 18 1.09 -2.73 -5.32
C SER A 18 1.32 -2.73 -6.84
N GLU A 19 1.87 -1.65 -7.39
CA GLU A 19 2.22 -1.55 -8.81
C GLU A 19 3.23 -2.62 -9.22
N ARG A 20 4.28 -2.84 -8.43
CA ARG A 20 5.27 -3.89 -8.68
C ARG A 20 4.66 -5.29 -8.61
N TYR A 21 3.64 -5.49 -7.77
CA TYR A 21 2.96 -6.77 -7.62
C TYR A 21 2.12 -7.11 -8.86
N VAL A 22 1.47 -6.09 -9.43
CA VAL A 22 0.74 -6.18 -10.71
C VAL A 22 1.71 -6.34 -11.88
N GLU A 23 2.78 -5.54 -11.94
CA GLU A 23 3.78 -5.58 -13.02
C GLU A 23 4.48 -6.95 -13.13
N ARG A 24 4.76 -7.59 -12.00
CA ARG A 24 5.53 -8.85 -11.93
C ARG A 24 4.66 -10.10 -11.89
N GLY A 25 3.36 -9.95 -11.69
CA GLY A 25 2.45 -11.05 -11.35
C GLY A 25 1.34 -11.25 -12.38
N PRO A 26 0.49 -12.27 -12.18
CA PRO A 26 -0.71 -12.49 -12.98
C PRO A 26 -1.90 -11.63 -12.51
N TYR A 27 -1.67 -10.64 -11.65
CA TYR A 27 -2.72 -9.87 -10.99
C TYR A 27 -3.01 -8.58 -11.74
N GLU A 28 -4.25 -8.12 -11.63
CA GLU A 28 -4.67 -6.80 -12.09
C GLU A 28 -5.29 -6.02 -10.92
N PHE A 29 -5.30 -4.70 -11.04
CA PHE A 29 -6.03 -3.87 -10.09
C PHE A 29 -7.53 -4.04 -10.25
N PHE A 30 -8.24 -3.92 -9.14
CA PHE A 30 -9.69 -3.81 -9.17
C PHE A 30 -10.12 -2.58 -10.01
N PRO A 31 -11.20 -2.66 -10.81
CA PRO A 31 -11.55 -1.59 -11.76
C PRO A 31 -11.85 -0.23 -11.11
N GLU A 32 -12.35 -0.22 -9.88
CA GLU A 32 -12.66 0.99 -9.13
C GLU A 32 -11.41 1.54 -8.44
N LYS A 33 -10.91 2.68 -8.95
CA LYS A 33 -9.66 3.28 -8.49
C LYS A 33 -9.75 3.74 -7.04
N GLU A 34 -10.92 4.19 -6.62
CA GLU A 34 -11.21 4.67 -5.27
C GLU A 34 -11.02 3.53 -4.25
N VAL A 35 -11.50 2.32 -4.58
CA VAL A 35 -11.32 1.12 -3.75
C VAL A 35 -9.84 0.74 -3.66
N VAL A 36 -9.11 0.76 -4.79
CA VAL A 36 -7.67 0.49 -4.80
C VAL A 36 -6.90 1.49 -3.93
N GLN A 37 -7.26 2.78 -4.01
CA GLN A 37 -6.64 3.83 -3.20
C GLN A 37 -6.95 3.67 -1.71
N GLU A 38 -8.17 3.25 -1.35
CA GLU A 38 -8.54 3.00 0.05
C GLU A 38 -7.70 1.87 0.65
N VAL A 39 -7.55 0.75 -0.09
CA VAL A 39 -6.69 -0.36 0.32
C VAL A 39 -5.23 0.08 0.42
N GLN A 40 -4.72 0.84 -0.55
CA GLN A 40 -3.34 1.35 -0.51
C GLN A 40 -3.09 2.27 0.70
N ARG A 41 -4.07 3.10 1.10
CA ARG A 41 -4.01 3.91 2.33
C ARG A 41 -3.99 3.03 3.58
N GLY A 42 -4.87 2.04 3.68
CA GLY A 42 -4.87 1.11 4.82
C GLY A 42 -3.55 0.32 4.96
N LEU A 43 -2.99 -0.14 3.84
CA LEU A 43 -1.67 -0.77 3.83
C LEU A 43 -0.55 0.19 4.27
N ALA A 44 -0.65 1.47 3.90
CA ALA A 44 0.31 2.50 4.30
C ALA A 44 0.23 2.79 5.81
N ASP A 45 -0.98 2.90 6.35
CA ASP A 45 -1.19 3.11 7.79
C ASP A 45 -0.66 1.94 8.61
N ASN A 46 -0.96 0.70 8.21
CA ASN A 46 -0.43 -0.48 8.87
C ASN A 46 1.11 -0.52 8.81
N HIS A 47 1.70 -0.14 7.66
CA HIS A 47 3.16 -0.09 7.55
C HIS A 47 3.79 0.96 8.46
N ARG A 48 3.16 2.12 8.61
CA ARG A 48 3.63 3.22 9.46
C ARG A 48 3.44 2.94 10.95
N LEU A 49 2.28 2.42 11.35
CA LEU A 49 1.90 2.20 12.75
C LEU A 49 2.45 0.88 13.29
N GLU A 50 2.33 -0.21 12.52
CA GLU A 50 2.67 -1.57 12.96
C GLU A 50 4.01 -2.05 12.40
N GLY A 51 4.60 -1.33 11.44
CA GLY A 51 5.84 -1.71 10.78
C GLY A 51 5.67 -2.77 9.69
N TYR A 52 4.44 -3.16 9.35
CA TYR A 52 4.16 -4.13 8.29
C TYR A 52 2.83 -3.84 7.56
N ARG A 53 2.72 -4.23 6.29
CA ARG A 53 1.52 -4.02 5.45
C ARG A 53 0.47 -5.11 5.70
N TYR A 54 -0.11 -5.14 6.90
CA TYR A 54 -1.23 -6.04 7.20
C TYR A 54 -2.44 -5.73 6.30
N CYS A 55 -3.29 -6.74 6.06
CA CYS A 55 -4.56 -6.53 5.37
C CYS A 55 -5.38 -5.49 6.16
N PRO A 56 -5.75 -4.36 5.53
CA PRO A 56 -6.59 -3.35 6.14
C PRO A 56 -8.06 -3.79 6.20
#